data_AF-A0AA35JYJ6-F1
#
_entry.id   AF-A0AA35JYJ6-F1
#
_cell.length_a   1.000
_cell.length_b   1.000
_cell.length_c   1.000
_cell.angle_alpha   90.00
_cell.angle_beta   90.00
_cell.angle_gamma   90.00
#
_symmetry.space_group_name_H-M   'P 1'
#
loop_
_entity.id
_entity.type
_entity.pdbx_description
1 polymer ?
#
loop_
_entity_poly.entity_id
_entity_poly.type
_entity_poly.pdbx_seq_one_letter_code
_entity_poly.pdbx_strand_id
1 'polypeptide(L)'
;MVSASFCTSIFQLYLCAGLITGLGLALNLQPSVIIIGKYFLKRRPIANGLAMAGSPVMLCTLAPLNQLLFDNFGWRGSFFILGAILLNCCVAGALFRPIGAPAGPSERQTNKQAKETLAKEQLDMGIAEMADPGDEEKEDKDCCENFNKFLDLSLFKHRGFLIYLVGNVLMFLGFFAPIVFLAPYAKHLGIDEYSAAFLLSILAIVDMIARPATGLIANSKWVRPKIQYFFSFSIAFNGTCHLLCPLATGYTGLVVYSVFYGLAFGMVCAMLFETLMDLVGASRFTSAVGLVTIVECCTILLGPPIGGTLIDMFGDYKYMFIKCGAVMVLAGLFLFIMNYYNYRMLAKEKKAREKIEAQKKGDGPVRTITAEGNATGAEEMNGGPEAVPLGSEEEALKNGADIASEA
;
A
#
# COMPACT_ATOMS: atom_id res chain seq x y z
N MET A 1 -10.52 23.20 -6.11
CA MET A 1 -9.69 24.14 -6.91
C MET A 1 -10.44 25.35 -7.46
N VAL A 2 -11.51 25.21 -8.26
CA VAL A 2 -12.27 26.37 -8.78
C VAL A 2 -12.75 27.30 -7.66
N SER A 3 -13.38 26.77 -6.61
CA SER A 3 -13.82 27.56 -5.45
C SER A 3 -12.65 28.23 -4.70
N ALA A 4 -11.45 27.63 -4.73
CA ALA A 4 -10.25 28.18 -4.10
C ALA A 4 -9.79 29.49 -4.77
N SER A 5 -10.08 29.68 -6.06
CA SER A 5 -9.81 30.93 -6.78
C SER A 5 -10.57 32.14 -6.21
N PHE A 6 -11.70 31.91 -5.54
CA PHE A 6 -12.56 32.97 -5.00
C PHE A 6 -12.36 33.17 -3.49
N CYS A 7 -11.52 32.36 -2.84
CA CYS A 7 -11.28 32.47 -1.41
C CYS A 7 -10.59 33.79 -1.04
N THR A 8 -10.98 34.34 0.10
CA THR A 8 -10.40 35.56 0.67
C THR A 8 -9.68 35.32 1.99
N SER A 9 -9.81 34.12 2.57
CA SER A 9 -9.13 33.71 3.81
C SER A 9 -8.35 32.41 3.62
N ILE A 10 -7.23 32.27 4.34
CA ILE A 10 -6.39 31.07 4.36
C ILE A 10 -7.19 29.84 4.84
N PHE A 11 -8.10 30.03 5.80
CA PHE A 11 -8.95 28.94 6.28
C PHE A 11 -9.86 28.39 5.17
N GLN A 12 -10.41 29.27 4.34
CA GLN A 12 -11.21 28.86 3.17
C GLN A 12 -10.35 28.10 2.15
N LEU A 13 -9.08 28.50 1.96
CA LEU A 13 -8.15 27.77 1.10
C LEU A 13 -7.86 26.36 1.64
N TYR A 14 -7.67 26.18 2.95
CA TYR A 14 -7.50 24.84 3.53
C TYR A 14 -8.73 23.95 3.31
N LEU A 15 -9.94 24.49 3.44
CA LEU A 15 -11.16 23.74 3.16
C LEU A 15 -11.30 23.40 1.67
N CYS A 16 -11.15 24.36 0.77
CA CYS A 16 -11.40 24.15 -0.66
C CYS A 16 -10.25 23.44 -1.40
N ALA A 17 -9.01 23.89 -1.22
CA ALA A 17 -7.84 23.33 -1.89
C ALA A 17 -7.30 22.09 -1.16
N GLY A 18 -7.44 22.03 0.18
CA GLY A 18 -7.05 20.85 0.98
C GLY A 18 -8.16 19.80 1.01
N LEU A 19 -9.19 20.01 1.83
CA LEU A 19 -10.19 18.99 2.14
C LEU A 19 -11.01 18.55 0.92
N ILE A 20 -11.66 19.49 0.22
CA ILE A 20 -12.55 19.16 -0.91
C ILE A 20 -11.77 18.55 -2.07
N THR A 21 -10.62 19.14 -2.42
CA THR A 21 -9.81 18.62 -3.53
C THR A 21 -9.17 17.28 -3.15
N GLY A 22 -8.71 17.11 -1.91
CA GLY A 22 -8.18 15.85 -1.40
C GLY A 22 -9.21 14.72 -1.43
N LEU A 23 -10.45 14.97 -0.98
CA LEU A 23 -11.54 14.01 -1.07
C LEU A 23 -11.86 13.63 -2.52
N GLY A 24 -11.92 14.61 -3.42
CA GLY A 24 -12.10 14.37 -4.85
C GLY A 24 -11.00 13.51 -5.47
N LEU A 25 -9.74 13.78 -5.12
CA LEU A 25 -8.59 12.97 -5.56
C LEU A 25 -8.63 11.55 -5.00
N ALA A 26 -9.05 11.36 -3.75
CA ALA A 26 -9.21 10.04 -3.15
C ALA A 26 -10.30 9.21 -3.88
N LEU A 27 -11.44 9.85 -4.18
CA LEU A 27 -12.53 9.25 -4.96
C LEU A 27 -12.14 8.97 -6.41
N ASN A 28 -11.11 9.64 -6.95
CA ASN A 28 -10.57 9.35 -8.26
C ASN A 28 -9.54 8.21 -8.23
N LEU A 29 -8.61 8.24 -7.27
CA LEU A 29 -7.48 7.32 -7.20
C LEU A 29 -7.92 5.88 -6.87
N GLN A 30 -8.77 5.72 -5.85
CA GLN A 30 -9.10 4.39 -5.33
C GLN A 30 -9.86 3.51 -6.34
N PRO A 31 -10.92 4.00 -7.03
CA PRO A 31 -11.60 3.21 -8.05
C PRO A 31 -10.69 2.88 -9.24
N SER A 32 -9.77 3.78 -9.60
CA SER A 32 -8.79 3.57 -10.67
C SER A 32 -7.89 2.36 -10.40
N VAL A 33 -7.42 2.18 -9.16
CA VAL A 33 -6.60 1.02 -8.79
C VAL A 33 -7.43 -0.28 -8.80
N ILE A 34 -8.67 -0.22 -8.31
CA ILE A 34 -9.55 -1.39 -8.24
C ILE A 34 -9.93 -1.89 -9.65
N ILE A 35 -10.30 -0.99 -10.56
CA ILE A 35 -10.73 -1.38 -11.90
C ILE A 35 -9.61 -2.01 -12.72
N ILE A 36 -8.37 -1.51 -12.59
CA ILE A 36 -7.20 -2.13 -13.20
C ILE A 36 -7.03 -3.57 -12.72
N GLY A 37 -7.21 -3.81 -11.41
CA GLY A 37 -7.14 -5.15 -10.81
C GLY A 37 -8.24 -6.10 -11.32
N LYS A 38 -9.41 -5.59 -11.70
CA LYS A 38 -10.50 -6.38 -12.29
C LYS A 38 -10.30 -6.65 -13.79
N TYR A 39 -9.81 -5.67 -14.54
CA TYR A 39 -9.58 -5.78 -16.00
C TYR A 39 -8.39 -6.66 -16.35
N PHE A 40 -7.28 -6.52 -15.63
CA PHE A 40 -6.01 -7.15 -15.98
C PHE A 40 -5.59 -8.16 -14.92
N LEU A 41 -6.05 -9.41 -15.07
CA LEU A 41 -5.65 -10.51 -14.16
C LEU A 41 -4.25 -11.03 -14.49
N LYS A 42 -3.96 -11.31 -15.78
CA LYS A 42 -2.69 -11.91 -16.23
C LYS A 42 -1.52 -10.91 -16.28
N ARG A 43 -1.78 -9.64 -16.56
CA ARG A 43 -0.77 -8.57 -16.70
C ARG A 43 -0.95 -7.46 -15.66
N ARG A 44 -1.49 -7.79 -14.47
CA ARG A 44 -1.76 -6.85 -13.38
C ARG A 44 -0.57 -5.97 -12.99
N PRO A 45 0.66 -6.53 -12.84
CA PRO A 45 1.82 -5.72 -12.44
C PRO A 45 2.20 -4.67 -13.49
N ILE A 46 2.08 -5.01 -14.79
CA ILE A 46 2.38 -4.10 -15.90
C ILE A 46 1.36 -2.96 -15.94
N ALA A 47 0.07 -3.27 -15.80
CA ALA A 47 -1.00 -2.28 -15.82
C ALA A 47 -0.91 -1.32 -14.62
N ASN A 48 -0.67 -1.85 -13.41
CA ASN A 48 -0.41 -1.02 -12.23
C ASN A 48 0.85 -0.16 -12.41
N GLY A 49 1.93 -0.73 -12.96
CA GLY A 49 3.17 0.00 -13.23
C GLY A 49 2.95 1.18 -14.17
N LEU A 50 2.21 1.00 -15.26
CA LEU A 50 1.88 2.06 -16.21
C LEU A 50 0.99 3.15 -15.57
N ALA A 51 -0.02 2.76 -14.80
CA ALA A 51 -0.89 3.70 -14.10
C ALA A 51 -0.11 4.55 -13.08
N MET A 52 0.81 3.94 -12.33
CA MET A 52 1.64 4.66 -11.36
C MET A 52 2.71 5.54 -12.02
N ALA A 53 3.22 5.17 -13.21
CA ALA A 53 4.18 5.98 -13.97
C ALA A 53 3.59 7.32 -14.46
N GLY A 54 2.25 7.44 -14.51
CA GLY A 54 1.59 8.71 -14.86
C GLY A 54 1.80 9.83 -13.83
N SER A 55 2.05 9.49 -12.54
CA SER A 55 2.23 10.50 -11.49
C SER A 55 3.50 11.35 -11.69
N PRO A 56 4.68 10.78 -11.95
CA PRO A 56 5.88 11.56 -12.30
C PRO A 56 5.71 12.40 -13.58
N VAL A 57 5.04 11.87 -14.61
CA VAL A 57 4.79 12.62 -15.86
C VAL A 57 3.93 13.86 -15.58
N MET A 58 2.89 13.71 -14.76
CA MET A 58 2.05 14.83 -14.36
C MET A 58 2.84 15.84 -13.54
N LEU A 59 3.66 15.41 -12.56
CA LEU A 59 4.48 16.33 -11.77
C LEU A 59 5.48 17.11 -12.65
N CYS A 60 6.13 16.42 -13.59
CA CYS A 60 7.12 17.02 -14.49
C CYS A 60 6.54 18.14 -15.35
N THR A 61 5.32 17.94 -15.87
CA THR A 61 4.64 18.92 -16.73
C THR A 61 3.93 20.00 -15.91
N LEU A 62 3.33 19.63 -14.78
CA LEU A 62 2.53 20.53 -13.96
C LEU A 62 3.39 21.54 -13.20
N ALA A 63 4.62 21.21 -12.79
CA ALA A 63 5.46 22.15 -12.04
C ALA A 63 5.82 23.42 -12.86
N PRO A 64 6.37 23.34 -14.09
CA PRO A 64 6.62 24.52 -14.91
C PRO A 64 5.33 25.18 -15.40
N LEU A 65 4.30 24.39 -15.71
CA LEU A 65 2.99 24.92 -16.11
C LEU A 65 2.37 25.77 -14.99
N ASN A 66 2.48 25.33 -13.74
CA ASN A 66 1.96 26.07 -12.60
C ASN A 66 2.68 27.41 -12.40
N GLN A 67 4.01 27.46 -12.59
CA GLN A 67 4.75 28.72 -12.56
C GLN A 67 4.33 29.65 -13.71
N LEU A 68 4.16 29.13 -14.93
CA LEU A 68 3.69 29.91 -16.07
C LEU A 68 2.27 30.46 -15.88
N LEU A 69 1.38 29.65 -15.29
CA LEU A 69 0.01 30.08 -14.95
C LEU A 69 0.04 31.17 -13.89
N PHE A 70 0.93 31.05 -12.90
CA PHE A 70 1.08 32.02 -11.82
C PHE A 70 1.55 33.37 -12.36
N ASP A 71 2.54 33.39 -13.24
CA ASP A 71 3.09 34.62 -13.79
C ASP A 71 2.10 35.37 -14.70
N ASN A 72 1.32 34.64 -15.51
CA ASN A 72 0.40 35.25 -16.48
C ASN A 72 -0.98 35.60 -15.89
N PHE A 73 -1.52 34.77 -14.99
CA PHE A 73 -2.90 34.87 -14.50
C PHE A 73 -3.00 35.06 -12.98
N GLY A 74 -1.87 35.12 -12.27
CA GLY A 74 -1.81 35.15 -10.82
C GLY A 74 -2.29 33.84 -10.19
N TRP A 75 -2.26 33.81 -8.85
CA TRP A 75 -2.64 32.62 -8.09
C TRP A 75 -4.13 32.24 -8.24
N ARG A 76 -5.02 33.23 -8.37
CA ARG A 76 -6.47 32.99 -8.55
C ARG A 76 -6.75 32.32 -9.90
N GLY A 77 -6.28 32.93 -10.99
CA GLY A 77 -6.43 32.37 -12.33
C GLY A 77 -5.80 30.99 -12.46
N SER A 78 -4.64 30.77 -11.81
CA SER A 78 -3.99 29.45 -11.73
C SER A 78 -4.91 28.40 -11.11
N PHE A 79 -5.50 28.65 -9.93
CA PHE A 79 -6.42 27.70 -9.30
C PHE A 79 -7.68 27.42 -10.13
N PHE A 80 -8.18 28.44 -10.86
CA PHE A 80 -9.31 28.26 -11.75
C PHE A 80 -8.98 27.30 -12.90
N ILE A 81 -7.86 27.53 -13.60
CA ILE A 81 -7.41 26.70 -14.72
C ILE A 81 -7.04 25.29 -14.26
N LEU A 82 -6.33 25.15 -13.13
CA LEU A 82 -6.06 23.84 -12.52
C LEU A 82 -7.34 23.09 -12.15
N GLY A 83 -8.38 23.81 -11.71
CA GLY A 83 -9.70 23.24 -11.47
C GLY A 83 -10.35 22.70 -12.74
N ALA A 84 -10.22 23.39 -13.87
CA ALA A 84 -10.69 22.91 -15.17
C ALA A 84 -9.91 21.67 -15.64
N ILE A 85 -8.59 21.64 -15.45
CA ILE A 85 -7.76 20.46 -15.76
C ILE A 85 -8.18 19.27 -14.89
N LEU A 86 -8.42 19.48 -13.59
CA LEU A 86 -8.90 18.42 -12.70
C LEU A 86 -10.30 17.91 -13.07
N LEU A 87 -11.16 18.73 -13.68
CA LEU A 87 -12.48 18.28 -14.15
C LEU A 87 -12.35 17.25 -15.30
N ASN A 88 -11.25 17.25 -16.05
CA ASN A 88 -10.98 16.19 -17.03
C ASN A 88 -10.80 14.81 -16.38
N CYS A 89 -10.54 14.72 -15.07
CA CYS A 89 -10.56 13.44 -14.35
C CYS A 89 -11.95 12.78 -14.40
N CYS A 90 -13.05 13.54 -14.52
CA CYS A 90 -14.39 13.00 -14.70
C CYS A 90 -14.54 12.32 -16.07
N VAL A 91 -13.97 12.91 -17.12
CA VAL A 91 -13.95 12.32 -18.47
C VAL A 91 -13.10 11.05 -18.47
N ALA A 92 -11.95 11.06 -17.80
CA ALA A 92 -11.13 9.87 -17.60
C ALA A 92 -11.90 8.76 -16.84
N GLY A 93 -12.65 9.13 -15.80
CA GLY A 93 -13.49 8.20 -15.03
C GLY A 93 -14.65 7.61 -15.83
N ALA A 94 -15.18 8.33 -16.83
CA ALA A 94 -16.26 7.82 -17.69
C ALA A 94 -15.83 6.61 -18.55
N LEU A 95 -14.52 6.38 -18.73
CA LEU A 95 -13.98 5.20 -19.40
C LEU A 95 -14.08 3.92 -18.54
N PHE A 96 -14.38 4.05 -17.24
CA PHE A 96 -14.51 2.92 -16.32
C PHE A 96 -15.81 2.15 -16.56
N ARG A 97 -15.77 1.18 -17.47
CA ARG A 97 -16.91 0.31 -17.76
C ARG A 97 -16.93 -0.87 -16.78
N PRO A 98 -18.07 -1.24 -16.17
CA PRO A 98 -18.14 -2.43 -15.33
C PRO A 98 -18.00 -3.69 -16.20
N ILE A 99 -17.11 -4.61 -15.82
CA ILE A 99 -17.04 -5.96 -16.39
C ILE A 99 -17.97 -6.85 -15.56
N GLY A 100 -19.07 -7.28 -16.18
CA GLY A 100 -20.14 -8.07 -15.58
C GLY A 100 -21.49 -7.69 -16.19
N ALA A 101 -22.47 -8.58 -16.17
CA ALA A 101 -23.83 -8.23 -16.60
C ALA A 101 -24.30 -7.01 -15.80
N PRO A 102 -24.96 -6.01 -16.42
CA PRO A 102 -25.53 -4.91 -15.67
C PRO A 102 -26.44 -5.51 -14.60
N ALA A 103 -26.22 -5.15 -13.33
CA ALA A 103 -27.14 -5.49 -12.26
C ALA A 103 -28.52 -4.96 -12.67
N GLY A 104 -29.35 -5.85 -13.22
CA GLY A 104 -30.71 -5.53 -13.57
C GLY A 104 -31.50 -5.18 -12.32
N PRO A 105 -32.71 -4.63 -12.46
CA PRO A 105 -33.60 -4.31 -11.34
C PRO A 105 -33.84 -5.49 -10.37
N SER A 106 -33.62 -6.72 -10.85
CA SER A 106 -33.82 -7.96 -10.10
C SER A 106 -32.92 -8.09 -8.87
N GLU A 107 -31.64 -7.70 -8.90
CA GLU A 107 -30.74 -7.95 -7.75
C GLU A 107 -31.05 -7.03 -6.54
N ARG A 108 -31.57 -5.81 -6.81
CA ARG A 108 -32.12 -4.90 -5.80
C ARG A 108 -33.47 -5.37 -5.25
N GLN A 109 -34.29 -6.04 -6.08
CA GLN A 109 -35.58 -6.59 -5.67
C GLN A 109 -35.43 -7.90 -4.87
N THR A 110 -34.51 -8.78 -5.25
CA THR A 110 -34.23 -10.03 -4.52
C THR A 110 -33.68 -9.74 -3.11
N ASN A 111 -32.84 -8.73 -2.94
CA ASN A 111 -32.37 -8.30 -1.62
C ASN A 111 -33.45 -7.60 -0.78
N LYS A 112 -34.44 -6.96 -1.40
CA LYS A 112 -35.60 -6.39 -0.69
C LYS A 112 -36.60 -7.46 -0.29
N GLN A 113 -36.93 -8.38 -1.21
CA GLN A 113 -37.82 -9.51 -0.94
C GLN A 113 -37.22 -10.45 0.10
N ALA A 114 -35.92 -10.78 0.03
CA ALA A 114 -35.27 -11.60 1.06
C ALA A 114 -35.31 -10.94 2.45
N LYS A 115 -35.12 -9.61 2.53
CA LYS A 115 -35.27 -8.85 3.79
C LYS A 115 -36.72 -8.81 4.29
N GLU A 116 -37.70 -8.69 3.39
CA GLU A 116 -39.12 -8.66 3.75
C GLU A 116 -39.66 -10.06 4.14
N THR A 117 -39.15 -11.14 3.53
CA THR A 117 -39.45 -12.52 3.89
C THR A 117 -38.85 -12.88 5.26
N LEU A 118 -37.59 -12.50 5.52
CA LEU A 118 -36.95 -12.66 6.83
C LEU A 118 -37.66 -11.87 7.93
N ALA A 119 -38.13 -10.65 7.63
CA ALA A 119 -38.89 -9.83 8.58
C ALA A 119 -40.30 -10.42 8.86
N LYS A 120 -40.92 -11.09 7.88
CA LYS A 120 -42.19 -11.79 8.06
C LYS A 120 -42.04 -13.09 8.86
N GLU A 121 -41.00 -13.88 8.60
CA GLU A 121 -40.71 -15.11 9.35
C GLU A 121 -40.40 -14.84 10.82
N GLN A 122 -39.76 -13.69 11.12
CA GLN A 122 -39.52 -13.25 12.50
C GLN A 122 -40.78 -12.73 13.21
N LEU A 123 -41.79 -12.28 12.47
CA LEU A 123 -43.07 -11.82 13.04
C LEU A 123 -44.05 -12.98 13.29
N ASP A 124 -43.93 -14.07 12.53
CA ASP A 124 -44.79 -15.27 12.64
C ASP A 124 -44.34 -16.22 13.76
N MET A 125 -43.08 -16.13 14.20
CA MET A 125 -42.50 -16.92 15.30
C MET A 125 -42.74 -16.28 16.67
N GLY A 126 -44.00 -15.95 16.98
CA GLY A 126 -44.44 -15.18 18.16
C GLY A 126 -43.78 -15.54 19.50
N ILE A 127 -42.61 -14.98 19.77
CA ILE A 127 -41.98 -14.89 21.09
C ILE A 127 -42.10 -13.43 21.52
N ALA A 128 -43.25 -13.13 22.11
CA ALA A 128 -43.42 -11.94 22.93
C ALA A 128 -42.85 -12.25 24.31
N GLU A 129 -41.73 -11.62 24.67
CA GLU A 129 -41.37 -11.43 26.07
C GLU A 129 -40.95 -9.99 26.34
N MET A 130 -41.33 -9.56 27.52
CA MET A 130 -41.63 -8.20 27.93
C MET A 130 -40.38 -7.33 28.08
N ALA A 131 -40.61 -6.03 27.89
CA ALA A 131 -39.67 -4.97 28.19
C ALA A 131 -39.21 -5.00 29.66
N ASP A 132 -37.90 -4.94 29.86
CA ASP A 132 -37.24 -4.49 31.10
C ASP A 132 -36.35 -3.28 30.75
N PRO A 133 -36.46 -2.12 31.43
CA PRO A 133 -35.78 -0.91 31.02
C PRO A 133 -34.39 -0.84 31.65
N GLY A 134 -33.36 -1.17 30.87
CA GLY A 134 -31.98 -0.94 31.27
C GLY A 134 -30.99 -1.68 30.39
N ASP A 135 -30.59 -1.08 29.27
CA ASP A 135 -29.42 -1.49 28.48
C ASP A 135 -29.10 -0.39 27.45
N GLU A 136 -28.51 0.72 27.91
CA GLU A 136 -27.89 1.73 27.02
C GLU A 136 -26.51 1.30 26.47
N GLU A 137 -26.09 0.03 26.63
CA GLU A 137 -24.74 -0.44 26.24
C GLU A 137 -24.68 -1.36 24.99
N LYS A 138 -25.76 -1.50 24.21
CA LYS A 138 -25.78 -2.45 23.06
C LYS A 138 -25.54 -1.86 21.67
N GLU A 139 -25.58 -0.54 21.47
CA GLU A 139 -25.33 0.05 20.14
C GLU A 139 -23.83 0.11 19.74
N ASP A 140 -22.90 0.19 20.71
CA ASP A 140 -21.46 0.31 20.40
C ASP A 140 -20.84 -0.98 19.84
N LYS A 141 -21.41 -2.15 20.13
CA LYS A 141 -20.88 -3.44 19.68
C LYS A 141 -21.17 -3.73 18.20
N ASP A 142 -22.32 -3.31 17.68
CA ASP A 142 -22.72 -3.60 16.29
C ASP A 142 -21.96 -2.72 15.28
N CYS A 143 -21.60 -1.48 15.68
CA CYS A 143 -20.73 -0.62 14.90
C CYS A 143 -19.29 -1.14 14.91
N CYS A 144 -18.76 -1.58 16.07
CA CYS A 144 -17.42 -2.15 16.20
C CYS A 144 -17.26 -3.50 15.47
N GLU A 145 -18.27 -4.38 15.46
CA GLU A 145 -18.22 -5.64 14.71
C GLU A 145 -18.27 -5.41 13.20
N ASN A 146 -19.07 -4.45 12.73
CA ASN A 146 -19.05 -4.03 11.33
C ASN A 146 -17.72 -3.33 10.97
N PHE A 147 -17.16 -2.52 11.86
CA PHE A 147 -15.85 -1.89 11.68
C PHE A 147 -14.71 -2.92 11.64
N ASN A 148 -14.77 -3.98 12.46
CA ASN A 148 -13.85 -5.13 12.42
C ASN A 148 -13.96 -5.96 11.15
N LYS A 149 -15.13 -6.00 10.49
CA LYS A 149 -15.27 -6.61 9.15
C LYS A 149 -14.56 -5.81 8.06
N PHE A 150 -14.49 -4.48 8.18
CA PHE A 150 -13.84 -3.60 7.21
C PHE A 150 -12.35 -3.35 7.51
N LEU A 151 -11.96 -3.36 8.78
CA LEU A 151 -10.58 -3.25 9.25
C LEU A 151 -10.19 -4.55 9.92
N ASP A 152 -9.48 -5.41 9.19
CA ASP A 152 -8.94 -6.67 9.71
C ASP A 152 -7.84 -6.39 10.76
N LEU A 153 -8.26 -6.03 11.98
CA LEU A 153 -7.36 -5.71 13.10
C LEU A 153 -6.49 -6.91 13.52
N SER A 154 -6.78 -8.12 13.01
CA SER A 154 -5.90 -9.26 13.19
C SER A 154 -4.50 -9.03 12.58
N LEU A 155 -4.38 -8.12 11.61
CA LEU A 155 -3.11 -7.70 11.01
C LEU A 155 -2.15 -7.10 12.04
N PHE A 156 -2.64 -6.42 13.08
CA PHE A 156 -1.78 -5.88 14.15
C PHE A 156 -1.11 -6.96 15.00
N LYS A 157 -1.60 -8.21 14.97
CA LYS A 157 -0.95 -9.36 15.61
C LYS A 157 0.21 -9.91 14.77
N HIS A 158 0.29 -9.55 13.49
CA HIS A 158 1.37 -10.01 12.61
C HIS A 158 2.64 -9.19 12.85
N ARG A 159 3.67 -9.83 13.42
CA ARG A 159 4.93 -9.18 13.83
C ARG A 159 5.58 -8.37 12.72
N GLY A 160 5.66 -8.95 11.53
CA GLY A 160 6.25 -8.27 10.39
C GLY A 160 5.46 -7.01 10.01
N PHE A 161 4.13 -7.10 9.97
CA PHE A 161 3.26 -5.97 9.62
C PHE A 161 3.43 -4.82 10.61
N LEU A 162 3.54 -5.12 11.90
CA LEU A 162 3.76 -4.11 12.93
C LEU A 162 5.12 -3.40 12.77
N ILE A 163 6.19 -4.14 12.48
CA ILE A 163 7.53 -3.58 12.20
C ILE A 163 7.46 -2.64 10.99
N TYR A 164 6.83 -3.09 9.91
CA TYR A 164 6.63 -2.32 8.69
C TYR A 164 5.84 -1.03 8.97
N LEU A 165 4.74 -1.12 9.71
CA LEU A 165 3.89 0.02 10.04
C LEU A 165 4.63 1.08 10.85
N VAL A 166 5.36 0.68 11.90
CA VAL A 166 6.14 1.61 12.74
C VAL A 166 7.25 2.28 11.91
N GLY A 167 7.93 1.51 11.05
CA GLY A 167 8.94 2.07 10.15
C GLY A 167 8.38 3.09 9.16
N ASN A 168 7.21 2.81 8.57
CA ASN A 168 6.54 3.74 7.68
C ASN A 168 6.12 5.03 8.40
N VAL A 169 5.56 4.93 9.60
CA VAL A 169 5.19 6.09 10.42
C VAL A 169 6.40 7.00 10.66
N LEU A 170 7.55 6.43 11.03
CA LEU A 170 8.78 7.19 11.21
C LEU A 170 9.27 7.80 9.88
N MET A 171 9.23 7.03 8.80
CA MET A 171 9.67 7.47 7.47
C MET A 171 8.84 8.66 6.96
N PHE A 172 7.49 8.56 6.99
CA PHE A 172 6.61 9.56 6.39
C PHE A 172 6.64 10.92 7.09
N LEU A 173 7.07 10.98 8.35
CA LEU A 173 7.33 12.23 9.06
C LEU A 173 8.45 13.09 8.40
N GLY A 174 9.35 12.47 7.64
CA GLY A 174 10.44 13.13 6.91
C GLY A 174 10.35 13.06 5.39
N PHE A 175 9.41 12.29 4.83
CA PHE A 175 9.41 11.94 3.41
C PHE A 175 8.89 13.04 2.47
N PHE A 176 7.79 13.71 2.83
CA PHE A 176 7.11 14.67 1.93
C PHE A 176 7.55 16.13 2.11
N ALA A 177 8.11 16.51 3.26
CA ALA A 177 8.55 17.90 3.47
C ALA A 177 9.63 18.33 2.46
N PRO A 178 10.67 17.53 2.14
CA PRO A 178 11.70 17.90 1.17
C PRO A 178 11.17 18.21 -0.23
N ILE A 179 10.21 17.44 -0.76
CA ILE A 179 9.62 17.70 -2.08
C ILE A 179 8.79 19.00 -2.10
N VAL A 180 8.07 19.29 -1.00
CA VAL A 180 7.27 20.52 -0.88
C VAL A 180 8.15 21.77 -0.77
N PHE A 181 9.22 21.71 0.03
CA PHE A 181 10.07 22.86 0.30
C PHE A 181 11.25 23.02 -0.67
N LEU A 182 11.44 22.11 -1.65
CA LEU A 182 12.55 22.19 -2.61
C LEU A 182 12.55 23.47 -3.45
N ALA A 183 11.42 23.81 -4.06
CA ALA A 183 11.33 25.03 -4.88
C ALA A 183 11.46 26.31 -4.02
N PRO A 184 10.77 26.45 -2.87
CA PRO A 184 11.03 27.57 -1.93
C PRO A 184 12.48 27.67 -1.47
N TYR A 185 13.16 26.56 -1.20
CA TYR A 185 14.56 26.54 -0.83
C TYR A 185 15.47 27.06 -1.95
N ALA A 186 15.22 26.64 -3.20
CA ALA A 186 15.95 27.15 -4.36
C ALA A 186 15.75 28.67 -4.52
N LYS A 187 14.51 29.16 -4.37
CA LYS A 187 14.21 30.61 -4.39
C LYS A 187 14.93 31.35 -3.25
N HIS A 188 15.00 30.77 -2.05
CA HIS A 188 15.73 31.35 -0.91
C HIS A 188 17.24 31.46 -1.15
N LEU A 189 17.83 30.56 -1.95
CA LEU A 189 19.22 30.65 -2.40
C LEU A 189 19.44 31.64 -3.56
N GLY A 190 18.39 32.36 -3.99
CA GLY A 190 18.45 33.35 -5.06
C GLY A 190 18.33 32.77 -6.48
N ILE A 191 17.89 31.52 -6.63
CA ILE A 191 17.64 30.91 -7.95
C ILE A 191 16.29 31.42 -8.47
N ASP A 192 16.23 31.64 -9.79
CA ASP A 192 15.02 32.11 -10.46
C ASP A 192 13.85 31.11 -10.34
N GLU A 193 12.63 31.63 -10.46
CA GLU A 193 11.43 30.87 -10.17
C GLU A 193 11.18 29.71 -11.15
N TYR A 194 11.55 29.89 -12.42
CA TYR A 194 11.43 28.84 -13.44
C TYR A 194 12.44 27.73 -13.18
N SER A 195 13.70 28.06 -12.94
CA SER A 195 14.75 27.10 -12.59
C SER A 195 14.40 26.32 -11.33
N ALA A 196 13.83 26.97 -10.32
CA ALA A 196 13.34 26.30 -9.11
C ALA A 196 12.21 25.29 -9.42
N ALA A 197 11.27 25.63 -10.31
CA ALA A 197 10.24 24.69 -10.76
C ALA A 197 10.82 23.53 -11.57
N PHE A 198 11.83 23.78 -12.42
CA PHE A 198 12.51 22.75 -13.19
C PHE A 198 13.22 21.70 -12.32
N LEU A 199 13.64 22.04 -11.10
CA LEU A 199 14.22 21.05 -10.16
C LEU A 199 13.23 19.93 -9.81
N LEU A 200 11.93 20.27 -9.68
CA LEU A 200 10.88 19.28 -9.45
C LEU A 200 10.61 18.44 -10.71
N SER A 201 10.73 19.03 -11.90
CA SER A 201 10.64 18.31 -13.16
C SER A 201 11.78 17.31 -13.35
N ILE A 202 13.03 17.70 -13.03
CA ILE A 202 14.20 16.81 -13.07
C ILE A 202 13.99 15.63 -12.12
N LEU A 203 13.57 15.90 -10.88
CA LEU A 203 13.24 14.86 -9.90
C LEU A 203 12.22 13.87 -10.46
N ALA A 204 11.14 14.38 -11.06
CA ALA A 204 10.06 13.57 -11.61
C ALA A 204 10.51 12.71 -12.81
N ILE A 205 11.34 13.25 -13.71
CA ILE A 205 11.90 12.48 -14.83
C ILE A 205 12.77 11.34 -14.32
N VAL A 206 13.59 11.59 -13.30
CA VAL A 206 14.44 10.54 -12.72
C VAL A 206 13.61 9.49 -11.99
N ASP A 207 12.58 9.87 -11.21
CA ASP A 207 11.65 8.92 -10.58
C ASP A 207 10.95 8.03 -11.63
N MET A 208 10.51 8.62 -12.74
CA MET A 208 9.86 7.89 -13.85
C MET A 208 10.72 6.73 -14.36
N ILE A 209 12.05 6.89 -14.41
CA ILE A 209 12.98 5.85 -14.84
C ILE A 209 13.36 4.92 -13.67
N ALA A 210 13.60 5.49 -12.49
CA ALA A 210 14.05 4.78 -11.30
C ALA A 210 13.03 3.75 -10.81
N ARG A 211 11.74 4.09 -10.84
CA ARG A 211 10.68 3.24 -10.28
C ARG A 211 10.52 1.91 -11.03
N PRO A 212 10.38 1.85 -12.38
CA PRO A 212 10.41 0.59 -13.11
C PRO A 212 11.74 -0.17 -12.94
N ALA A 213 12.89 0.52 -13.03
CA ALA A 213 14.20 -0.11 -12.87
C ALA A 213 14.34 -0.81 -11.52
N THR A 214 13.92 -0.15 -10.43
CA THR A 214 13.94 -0.70 -9.08
C THR A 214 12.98 -1.87 -8.92
N GLY A 215 11.79 -1.80 -9.51
CA GLY A 215 10.84 -2.91 -9.53
C GLY A 215 11.39 -4.15 -10.24
N LEU A 216 12.14 -3.98 -11.33
CA LEU A 216 12.82 -5.08 -12.02
C LEU A 216 13.96 -5.67 -11.16
N ILE A 217 14.77 -4.82 -10.53
CA ILE A 217 15.86 -5.24 -9.62
C ILE A 217 15.29 -6.03 -8.44
N ALA A 218 14.20 -5.55 -7.83
CA ALA A 218 13.56 -6.20 -6.68
C ALA A 218 12.98 -7.58 -6.99
N ASN A 219 12.58 -7.81 -8.25
CA ASN A 219 12.11 -9.10 -8.73
C ASN A 219 13.22 -10.08 -9.12
N SER A 220 14.48 -9.67 -9.07
CA SER A 220 15.62 -10.57 -9.30
C SER A 220 15.72 -11.64 -8.21
N LYS A 221 16.17 -12.84 -8.59
CA LYS A 221 16.33 -14.00 -7.69
C LYS A 221 17.21 -13.73 -6.46
N TRP A 222 18.11 -12.75 -6.57
CA TRP A 222 19.04 -12.36 -5.50
C TRP A 222 18.44 -11.39 -4.49
N VAL A 223 17.58 -10.48 -4.96
CA VAL A 223 17.01 -9.39 -4.15
C VAL A 223 15.67 -9.81 -3.55
N ARG A 224 14.85 -10.56 -4.29
CA ARG A 224 13.50 -10.96 -3.89
C ARG A 224 13.44 -11.62 -2.50
N PRO A 225 14.32 -12.59 -2.14
CA PRO A 225 14.29 -13.21 -0.81
C PRO A 225 14.63 -12.24 0.35
N LYS A 226 15.23 -11.10 0.03
CA LYS A 226 15.75 -10.08 0.96
C LYS A 226 15.16 -8.69 0.69
N ILE A 227 13.97 -8.63 0.10
CA ILE A 227 13.37 -7.38 -0.39
C ILE A 227 13.18 -6.34 0.72
N GLN A 228 12.91 -6.78 1.96
CA GLN A 228 12.76 -5.90 3.13
C GLN A 228 14.06 -5.14 3.48
N TYR A 229 15.24 -5.76 3.28
CA TYR A 229 16.51 -5.07 3.46
C TYR A 229 16.77 -4.06 2.35
N PHE A 230 16.38 -4.40 1.12
CA PHE A 230 16.49 -3.48 -0.01
C PHE A 230 15.61 -2.24 0.18
N PHE A 231 14.40 -2.41 0.72
CA PHE A 231 13.55 -1.29 1.12
C PHE A 231 14.18 -0.42 2.22
N SER A 232 14.76 -1.05 3.24
CA SER A 232 15.46 -0.34 4.33
C SER A 232 16.64 0.48 3.80
N PHE A 233 17.39 -0.07 2.83
CA PHE A 233 18.46 0.62 2.12
C PHE A 233 17.94 1.84 1.34
N SER A 234 16.86 1.68 0.58
CA SER A 234 16.26 2.79 -0.19
C SER A 234 15.85 3.97 0.70
N ILE A 235 15.28 3.68 1.87
CA ILE A 235 14.89 4.70 2.86
C ILE A 235 16.13 5.42 3.42
N ALA A 236 17.15 4.66 3.83
CA ALA A 236 18.39 5.23 4.36
C ALA A 236 19.16 6.04 3.31
N PHE A 237 19.17 5.57 2.05
CA PHE A 237 19.74 6.30 0.92
C PHE A 237 19.00 7.61 0.67
N ASN A 238 17.66 7.60 0.69
CA ASN A 238 16.87 8.83 0.57
C ASN A 238 17.15 9.82 1.72
N GLY A 239 17.20 9.34 2.96
CA GLY A 239 17.54 10.17 4.12
C GLY A 239 18.94 10.75 4.03
N THR A 240 19.92 9.98 3.53
CA THR A 240 21.29 10.45 3.31
C THR A 240 21.34 11.54 2.24
N CYS A 241 20.57 11.41 1.15
CA CYS A 241 20.45 12.47 0.15
C CYS A 241 19.95 13.78 0.77
N HIS A 242 18.96 13.73 1.67
CA HIS A 242 18.47 14.90 2.39
C HIS A 242 19.50 15.52 3.35
N LEU A 243 20.29 14.69 4.05
CA LEU A 243 21.38 15.18 4.90
C LEU A 243 22.49 15.91 4.11
N LEU A 244 22.70 15.50 2.86
CA LEU A 244 23.70 16.10 1.97
C LEU A 244 23.17 17.35 1.22
N CYS A 245 21.84 17.57 1.20
CA CYS A 245 21.23 18.73 0.53
C CYS A 245 21.80 20.09 0.97
N PRO A 246 22.05 20.36 2.28
CA PRO A 246 22.66 21.63 2.71
C PRO A 246 24.05 21.92 2.13
N LEU A 247 24.78 20.89 1.68
CA LEU A 247 26.10 21.05 1.05
C LEU A 247 25.99 21.46 -0.43
N ALA A 248 24.82 21.28 -1.03
CA ALA A 248 24.55 21.63 -2.41
C ALA A 248 24.34 23.15 -2.55
N THR A 249 25.41 23.87 -2.87
CA THR A 249 25.35 25.32 -3.14
C THR A 249 25.10 25.59 -4.62
N GLY A 250 24.20 26.53 -4.91
CA GLY A 250 23.88 26.97 -6.27
C GLY A 250 23.02 25.99 -7.08
N TYR A 251 22.67 26.39 -8.30
CA TYR A 251 21.74 25.64 -9.15
C TYR A 251 22.25 24.24 -9.53
N THR A 252 23.51 24.12 -9.95
CA THR A 252 24.11 22.83 -10.32
C THR A 252 24.13 21.85 -9.14
N GLY A 253 24.41 22.32 -7.93
CA GLY A 253 24.35 21.49 -6.72
C GLY A 253 22.93 20.95 -6.50
N LEU A 254 21.92 21.81 -6.60
CA LEU A 254 20.52 21.41 -6.45
C LEU A 254 20.04 20.48 -7.57
N VAL A 255 20.54 20.63 -8.80
CA VAL A 255 20.25 19.70 -9.90
C VAL A 255 20.79 18.30 -9.58
N VAL A 256 22.04 18.20 -9.10
CA VAL A 256 22.63 16.93 -8.68
C VAL A 256 21.83 16.32 -7.53
N TYR A 257 21.43 17.13 -6.55
CA TYR A 257 20.54 16.69 -5.47
C TYR A 257 19.19 16.19 -6.01
N SER A 258 18.53 16.91 -6.92
CA SER A 258 17.25 16.49 -7.53
C SER A 258 17.36 15.14 -8.26
N VAL A 259 18.49 14.86 -8.89
CA VAL A 259 18.74 13.56 -9.55
C VAL A 259 18.80 12.44 -8.51
N PHE A 260 19.64 12.60 -7.48
CA PHE A 260 19.76 11.57 -6.43
C PHE A 260 18.47 11.41 -5.63
N TYR A 261 17.78 12.52 -5.33
CA TYR A 261 16.49 12.49 -4.65
C TYR A 261 15.42 11.81 -5.51
N GLY A 262 15.32 12.11 -6.82
CA GLY A 262 14.39 11.43 -7.72
C GLY A 262 14.63 9.92 -7.82
N LEU A 263 15.91 9.51 -7.86
CA LEU A 263 16.30 8.10 -7.84
C LEU A 263 15.87 7.43 -6.53
N ALA A 264 16.19 8.04 -5.39
CA ALA A 264 15.86 7.52 -4.07
C ALA A 264 14.34 7.48 -3.80
N PHE A 265 13.62 8.52 -4.21
CA PHE A 265 12.17 8.63 -4.12
C PHE A 265 11.48 7.54 -4.93
N GLY A 266 11.91 7.33 -6.18
CA GLY A 266 11.39 6.26 -7.04
C GLY A 266 11.67 4.86 -6.48
N MET A 267 12.84 4.66 -5.86
CA MET A 267 13.16 3.40 -5.18
C MET A 267 12.21 3.12 -4.00
N VAL A 268 11.98 4.10 -3.13
CA VAL A 268 11.10 3.96 -1.96
C VAL A 268 9.66 3.70 -2.41
N CYS A 269 9.14 4.49 -3.36
CA CYS A 269 7.76 4.32 -3.84
C CYS A 269 7.53 2.98 -4.56
N ALA A 270 8.51 2.47 -5.31
CA ALA A 270 8.41 1.14 -5.92
C ALA A 270 8.32 0.02 -4.86
N MET A 271 9.10 0.14 -3.79
CA MET A 271 9.23 -0.90 -2.77
C MET A 271 8.14 -0.88 -1.69
N LEU A 272 7.47 0.25 -1.49
CA LEU A 272 6.43 0.43 -0.47
C LEU A 272 5.34 -0.67 -0.56
N PHE A 273 4.68 -0.79 -1.71
CA PHE A 273 3.62 -1.78 -1.88
C PHE A 273 4.15 -3.21 -2.11
N GLU A 274 5.31 -3.36 -2.74
CA GLU A 274 5.89 -4.70 -2.99
C GLU A 274 6.29 -5.39 -1.68
N THR A 275 6.92 -4.67 -0.75
CA THR A 275 7.26 -5.20 0.58
C THR A 275 6.03 -5.49 1.42
N LEU A 276 4.99 -4.66 1.35
CA LEU A 276 3.73 -4.93 2.04
C LEU A 276 3.04 -6.19 1.50
N MET A 277 3.06 -6.38 0.16
CA MET A 277 2.51 -7.57 -0.48
C MET A 277 3.27 -8.84 -0.11
N ASP A 278 4.61 -8.78 -0.07
CA ASP A 278 5.46 -9.91 0.35
C ASP A 278 5.22 -10.32 1.80
N LEU A 279 4.93 -9.35 2.66
CA LEU A 279 4.78 -9.54 4.10
C LEU A 279 3.41 -10.05 4.52
N VAL A 280 2.34 -9.56 3.89
CA VAL A 280 0.95 -9.86 4.26
C VAL A 280 0.30 -10.88 3.32
N GLY A 281 0.82 -11.01 2.10
CA GLY A 281 0.26 -11.86 1.06
C GLY A 281 -0.93 -11.22 0.33
N ALA A 282 -1.27 -11.77 -0.82
CA ALA A 282 -2.26 -11.19 -1.74
C ALA A 282 -3.69 -11.14 -1.18
N SER A 283 -4.08 -12.09 -0.32
CA SER A 283 -5.45 -12.21 0.20
C SER A 283 -5.82 -11.08 1.17
N ARG A 284 -4.86 -10.63 1.99
CA ARG A 284 -5.05 -9.57 3.01
C ARG A 284 -4.46 -8.22 2.60
N PHE A 285 -3.91 -8.12 1.38
CA PHE A 285 -3.21 -6.93 0.89
C PHE A 285 -4.08 -5.66 0.91
N THR A 286 -5.32 -5.73 0.40
CA THR A 286 -6.21 -4.56 0.34
C THR A 286 -6.54 -4.01 1.72
N SER A 287 -6.83 -4.88 2.69
CA SER A 287 -7.11 -4.48 4.08
C SER A 287 -5.87 -3.87 4.75
N ALA A 288 -4.69 -4.46 4.50
CA ALA A 288 -3.43 -3.94 5.03
C ALA A 288 -3.07 -2.56 4.46
N VAL A 289 -3.29 -2.34 3.16
CA VAL A 289 -3.10 -1.02 2.53
C VAL A 289 -4.01 0.01 3.19
N GLY A 290 -5.29 -0.30 3.40
CA GLY A 290 -6.23 0.62 4.05
C GLY A 290 -5.82 1.00 5.48
N LEU A 291 -5.38 0.02 6.28
CA LEU A 291 -4.88 0.27 7.64
C LEU A 291 -3.61 1.13 7.63
N VAL A 292 -2.67 0.82 6.75
CA VAL A 292 -1.41 1.55 6.62
C VAL A 292 -1.67 3.01 6.22
N THR A 293 -2.52 3.25 5.22
CA THR A 293 -2.78 4.62 4.74
C THR A 293 -3.47 5.50 5.79
N ILE A 294 -4.39 4.95 6.60
CA ILE A 294 -5.04 5.69 7.70
C ILE A 294 -3.99 6.20 8.70
N VAL A 295 -3.04 5.34 9.09
CA VAL A 295 -1.99 5.71 10.04
C VAL A 295 -0.98 6.68 9.39
N GLU A 296 -0.64 6.47 8.12
CA GLU A 296 0.28 7.33 7.38
C GLU A 296 -0.28 8.77 7.23
N CYS A 297 -1.58 8.94 7.04
CA CYS A 297 -2.22 10.26 6.92
C CYS A 297 -1.86 11.21 8.07
N CYS A 298 -1.85 10.72 9.32
CA CYS A 298 -1.46 11.52 10.49
C CYS A 298 -0.02 12.05 10.37
N THR A 299 0.90 11.21 9.92
CA THR A 299 2.32 11.57 9.78
C THR A 299 2.58 12.51 8.61
N ILE A 300 1.90 12.30 7.48
CA ILE A 300 2.01 13.14 6.29
C ILE A 300 1.45 14.54 6.58
N LEU A 301 0.34 14.63 7.33
CA LEU A 301 -0.26 15.90 7.74
C LEU A 301 0.67 16.70 8.66
N LEU A 302 1.35 16.04 9.59
CA LEU A 302 2.22 16.69 10.57
C LEU A 302 3.62 17.02 10.02
N GLY A 303 4.13 16.24 9.07
CA GLY A 303 5.50 16.34 8.57
C GLY A 303 5.90 17.74 8.05
N PRO A 304 5.19 18.29 7.03
CA PRO A 304 5.50 19.62 6.49
C PRO A 304 5.28 20.78 7.47
N PRO A 305 4.18 20.85 8.27
CA PRO A 305 4.04 21.90 9.29
C PRO A 305 5.17 21.91 10.32
N ILE A 306 5.62 20.75 10.80
CA ILE A 306 6.77 20.65 11.71
C ILE A 306 8.06 21.13 11.01
N GLY A 307 8.21 20.85 9.71
CA GLY A 307 9.31 21.38 8.91
C GLY A 307 9.24 22.91 8.76
N GLY A 308 8.05 23.44 8.50
CA GLY A 308 7.79 24.87 8.34
C GLY A 308 8.09 25.66 9.62
N THR A 309 7.60 25.20 10.78
CA THR A 309 7.90 25.86 12.06
C THR A 309 9.39 25.88 12.38
N LEU A 310 10.14 24.85 11.98
CA LEU A 310 11.59 24.82 12.12
C LEU A 310 12.26 25.88 11.24
N ILE A 311 11.76 26.08 10.01
CA ILE A 311 12.23 27.14 9.10
C ILE A 311 11.92 28.51 9.70
N ASP A 312 10.71 28.71 10.24
CA ASP A 312 10.28 29.99 10.81
C ASP A 312 11.10 30.38 12.06
N MET A 313 11.51 29.41 12.89
CA MET A 313 12.31 29.66 14.10
C MET A 313 13.79 29.94 13.80
N PHE A 314 14.40 29.19 12.89
CA PHE A 314 15.84 29.29 12.61
C PHE A 314 16.18 30.21 11.43
N GLY A 315 15.21 30.51 10.57
CA GLY A 315 15.37 31.35 9.38
C GLY A 315 16.12 30.69 8.22
N ASP A 316 16.51 29.42 8.32
CA ASP A 316 17.24 28.67 7.28
C ASP A 316 16.59 27.30 7.02
N TYR A 317 16.38 26.99 5.74
CA TYR A 317 15.82 25.73 5.25
C TYR A 317 16.72 24.52 5.51
N LYS A 318 18.03 24.70 5.70
CA LYS A 318 18.98 23.61 5.94
C LYS A 318 18.56 22.73 7.12
N TYR A 319 18.04 23.34 8.19
CA TYR A 319 17.60 22.60 9.38
C TYR A 319 16.41 21.68 9.09
N MET A 320 15.50 22.07 8.20
CA MET A 320 14.39 21.22 7.77
C MET A 320 14.91 20.00 6.99
N PHE A 321 15.85 20.17 6.07
CA PHE A 321 16.48 19.07 5.34
C PHE A 321 17.27 18.13 6.26
N ILE A 322 18.02 18.68 7.22
CA ILE A 322 18.74 17.88 8.22
C ILE A 322 17.77 17.06 9.07
N LYS A 323 16.68 17.67 9.57
CA LYS A 323 15.64 16.96 10.33
C LYS A 323 15.01 15.84 9.49
N CYS A 324 14.63 16.12 8.25
CA CYS A 324 14.01 15.10 7.38
C CYS A 324 14.98 13.96 7.07
N GLY A 325 16.24 14.28 6.76
CA GLY A 325 17.28 13.28 6.52
C GLY A 325 17.57 12.41 7.74
N ALA A 326 17.72 13.01 8.92
CA ALA A 326 17.98 12.29 10.17
C ALA A 326 16.83 11.33 10.52
N VAL A 327 15.58 11.78 10.43
CA VAL A 327 14.39 10.96 10.70
C VAL A 327 14.31 9.79 9.70
N MET A 328 14.59 10.03 8.42
CA MET A 328 14.56 8.96 7.41
C MET A 328 15.70 7.95 7.58
N VAL A 329 16.93 8.39 7.87
CA VAL A 329 18.04 7.47 8.16
C VAL A 329 17.72 6.63 9.40
N LEU A 330 17.17 7.24 10.45
CA LEU A 330 16.73 6.51 11.65
C LEU A 330 15.65 5.47 11.32
N ALA A 331 14.66 5.83 10.50
CA ALA A 331 13.62 4.90 10.05
C ALA A 331 14.19 3.72 9.24
N GLY A 332 15.13 4.00 8.33
CA GLY A 332 15.83 2.97 7.54
C GLY A 332 16.67 2.03 8.41
N LEU A 333 17.40 2.56 9.38
CA LEU A 333 18.18 1.76 10.35
C LEU A 333 17.26 0.94 11.26
N PHE A 334 16.17 1.52 11.76
CA PHE A 334 15.17 0.81 12.55
C PHE A 334 14.59 -0.38 11.78
N LEU A 335 14.14 -0.16 10.53
CA LEU A 335 13.63 -1.23 9.67
C LEU A 335 14.69 -2.28 9.38
N PHE A 336 15.94 -1.88 9.12
CA PHE A 336 17.03 -2.82 8.88
C PHE A 336 17.27 -3.74 10.08
N ILE A 337 17.37 -3.17 11.29
CA ILE A 337 17.60 -3.91 12.54
C ILE A 337 16.40 -4.80 12.87
N MET A 338 15.18 -4.28 12.79
CA MET A 338 13.98 -5.04 13.13
C MET A 338 13.70 -6.16 12.14
N ASN A 339 13.93 -5.93 10.85
CA ASN A 339 13.83 -6.99 9.85
C ASN A 339 14.91 -8.07 10.08
N TYR A 340 16.12 -7.69 10.50
CA TYR A 340 17.13 -8.67 10.91
C TYR A 340 16.67 -9.57 12.06
N TYR A 341 16.08 -8.99 13.11
CA TYR A 341 15.49 -9.78 14.20
C TYR A 341 14.33 -10.66 13.72
N ASN A 342 13.47 -10.13 12.84
CA ASN A 342 12.33 -10.86 12.28
C ASN A 342 12.78 -12.08 11.47
N TYR A 343 13.73 -11.93 10.56
CA TYR A 343 14.30 -13.05 9.79
C TYR A 343 14.98 -14.09 10.68
N ARG A 344 15.69 -13.66 11.73
CA ARG A 344 16.32 -14.58 12.69
C ARG A 344 15.30 -15.37 13.48
N MET A 345 14.19 -14.77 13.89
CA MET A 345 13.11 -15.46 14.59
C MET A 345 12.36 -16.42 13.67
N LEU A 346 12.03 -15.99 12.44
CA LEU A 346 11.45 -16.86 11.42
C LEU A 346 12.32 -18.09 11.14
N ALA A 347 13.64 -17.91 11.06
CA ALA A 347 14.58 -19.02 10.89
C ALA A 347 14.61 -19.98 12.09
N LYS A 348 14.47 -19.46 13.33
CA LYS A 348 14.35 -20.28 14.54
C LYS A 348 13.04 -21.06 14.57
N GLU A 349 11.92 -20.41 14.26
CA GLU A 349 10.59 -21.02 14.22
C GLU A 349 10.52 -22.12 13.16
N LYS A 350 11.10 -21.89 11.97
CA LYS A 350 11.20 -22.90 10.92
C LYS A 350 11.99 -24.13 11.38
N LYS A 351 13.16 -23.93 11.98
CA LYS A 351 13.97 -25.03 12.56
C LYS A 351 13.24 -25.77 13.68
N ALA A 352 12.44 -25.08 14.49
CA ALA A 352 11.63 -25.71 15.54
C ALA A 352 10.51 -26.58 14.96
N ARG A 353 9.83 -26.11 13.90
CA ARG A 353 8.81 -26.89 13.17
C ARG A 353 9.41 -28.13 12.53
N GLU A 354 10.55 -27.98 11.84
CA GLU A 354 11.28 -29.11 11.24
C GLU A 354 11.67 -30.16 12.29
N LYS A 355 12.09 -29.74 13.50
CA LYS A 355 12.36 -30.66 14.61
C LYS A 355 11.11 -31.40 15.10
N ILE A 356 9.98 -30.71 15.24
CA ILE A 356 8.71 -31.32 15.66
C ILE A 356 8.21 -32.31 14.59
N GLU A 357 8.33 -31.98 13.31
CA GLU A 357 7.96 -32.87 12.20
C GLU A 357 8.90 -34.09 12.11
N ALA A 358 10.20 -33.90 12.34
CA ALA A 358 11.17 -35.00 12.42
C ALA A 358 10.88 -35.93 13.61
N GLN A 359 10.50 -35.39 14.77
CA GLN A 359 10.07 -36.19 15.93
C GLN A 359 8.79 -36.98 15.63
N LYS A 360 7.78 -36.36 15.01
CA LYS A 360 6.54 -37.05 14.62
C LYS A 360 6.76 -38.17 13.59
N LYS A 361 7.74 -38.03 12.70
CA LYS A 361 8.12 -39.08 11.74
C LYS A 361 8.98 -40.19 12.36
N GLY A 362 9.67 -39.93 13.46
CA GLY A 362 10.47 -40.92 14.20
C GLY A 362 9.68 -41.81 15.15
N ASP A 363 8.48 -41.40 15.57
CA ASP A 363 7.69 -42.04 16.65
C ASP A 363 6.52 -42.94 16.17
N GLY A 364 6.61 -43.62 15.01
CA GLY A 364 5.60 -44.63 14.66
C GLY A 364 6.03 -45.75 13.69
N PRO A 365 5.65 -47.04 13.88
CA PRO A 365 5.21 -47.73 15.10
C PRO A 365 6.24 -48.81 15.52
N VAL A 366 6.84 -48.69 16.71
CA VAL A 366 7.56 -49.80 17.36
C VAL A 366 6.75 -50.27 18.56
N ARG A 367 5.80 -51.17 18.30
CA ARG A 367 5.32 -52.15 19.29
C ARG A 367 4.92 -53.43 18.57
N THR A 368 5.92 -54.19 18.12
CA THR A 368 5.79 -55.63 17.97
C THR A 368 5.73 -56.20 19.39
N ILE A 369 4.53 -56.39 19.93
CA ILE A 369 4.35 -57.29 21.07
C ILE A 369 4.16 -58.68 20.46
N THR A 370 5.25 -59.44 20.47
CA THR A 370 5.21 -60.90 20.32
C THR A 370 4.45 -61.47 21.51
N ALA A 371 3.30 -62.10 21.25
CA ALA A 371 2.68 -63.05 22.15
C ALA A 371 2.22 -64.25 21.31
N GLU A 372 3.01 -65.31 21.34
CA GLU A 372 2.57 -66.66 20.97
C GLU A 372 1.56 -67.17 22.01
N GLY A 373 0.51 -67.87 21.57
CA GLY A 373 -0.38 -68.61 22.46
C GLY A 373 -1.71 -69.01 21.83
N ASN A 374 -1.74 -70.21 21.24
CA ASN A 374 -2.87 -71.11 20.90
C ASN A 374 -4.31 -70.69 21.30
N ALA A 375 -5.26 -70.82 20.36
CA ALA A 375 -6.37 -71.80 20.40
C ALA A 375 -7.43 -71.58 19.29
N THR A 376 -7.63 -72.63 18.48
CA THR A 376 -8.90 -73.18 17.94
C THR A 376 -10.11 -72.29 17.60
N GLY A 377 -10.62 -72.45 16.37
CA GLY A 377 -12.05 -72.71 16.14
C GLY A 377 -12.87 -71.70 15.32
N ALA A 378 -13.30 -72.14 14.14
CA ALA A 378 -14.60 -71.93 13.47
C ALA A 378 -15.00 -70.57 12.85
N GLU A 379 -15.31 -70.68 11.55
CA GLU A 379 -16.44 -70.10 10.79
C GLU A 379 -16.44 -68.64 10.27
N GLU A 380 -16.54 -68.57 8.93
CA GLU A 380 -17.37 -67.72 8.02
C GLU A 380 -17.77 -66.28 8.45
N MET A 381 -17.79 -65.23 7.62
CA MET A 381 -18.20 -65.12 6.21
C MET A 381 -17.88 -63.69 5.67
N ASN A 382 -17.63 -63.61 4.36
CA ASN A 382 -17.95 -62.51 3.40
C ASN A 382 -17.29 -61.10 3.44
N GLY A 383 -16.65 -60.76 2.30
CA GLY A 383 -16.99 -59.57 1.49
C GLY A 383 -16.03 -58.36 1.52
N GLY A 384 -15.22 -58.17 0.46
CA GLY A 384 -14.36 -56.99 0.23
C GLY A 384 -15.12 -55.70 -0.16
N PRO A 385 -14.47 -54.67 -0.80
CA PRO A 385 -13.07 -54.55 -1.19
C PRO A 385 -12.30 -53.38 -0.54
N GLU A 386 -10.98 -53.54 -0.50
CA GLU A 386 -9.98 -52.53 -0.11
C GLU A 386 -10.03 -51.28 -1.00
N ALA A 387 -9.99 -50.10 -0.37
CA ALA A 387 -9.70 -48.83 -1.02
C ALA A 387 -8.19 -48.56 -1.00
N VAL A 388 -7.64 -48.38 -2.21
CA VAL A 388 -6.24 -48.03 -2.52
C VAL A 388 -5.89 -46.62 -2.02
N PRO A 389 -4.68 -46.37 -1.48
CA PRO A 389 -4.24 -45.03 -1.11
C PRO A 389 -3.83 -44.19 -2.33
N LEU A 390 -4.31 -42.94 -2.39
CA LEU A 390 -3.96 -41.93 -3.39
C LEU A 390 -2.48 -41.52 -3.27
N GLY A 391 -1.67 -41.95 -4.24
CA GLY A 391 -0.34 -41.42 -4.53
C GLY A 391 -0.35 -40.46 -5.71
N SER A 392 0.32 -39.31 -5.53
CA SER A 392 1.01 -38.49 -6.54
C SER A 392 0.26 -38.09 -7.83
N GLU A 393 -0.44 -36.94 -7.77
CA GLU A 393 -0.85 -36.09 -8.90
C GLU A 393 0.33 -35.35 -9.58
N GLU A 394 1.46 -36.02 -9.82
CA GLU A 394 2.63 -35.40 -10.49
C GLU A 394 3.02 -36.09 -11.81
N GLU A 395 2.34 -37.16 -12.22
CA GLU A 395 2.57 -37.85 -13.50
C GLU A 395 1.51 -37.57 -14.59
N ALA A 396 0.38 -36.93 -14.27
CA ALA A 396 -0.65 -36.60 -15.25
C ALA A 396 -0.36 -35.34 -16.10
N LEU A 397 0.67 -34.55 -15.74
CA LEU A 397 1.00 -33.29 -16.42
C LEU A 397 2.16 -33.39 -17.41
N LYS A 398 2.85 -34.54 -17.49
CA LYS A 398 3.92 -34.77 -18.47
C LYS A 398 3.45 -35.43 -19.77
N ASN A 399 2.34 -36.16 -19.78
CA ASN A 399 1.86 -36.86 -20.97
C ASN A 399 0.89 -36.03 -21.85
N GLY A 400 0.54 -34.80 -21.44
CA GLY A 400 -0.32 -33.89 -22.21
C GLY A 400 0.43 -32.95 -23.16
N ALA A 401 1.77 -32.91 -23.11
CA ALA A 401 2.58 -31.99 -23.92
C ALA A 401 3.03 -32.56 -25.28
N ASP A 402 2.91 -33.88 -25.49
CA ASP A 402 3.39 -34.55 -26.71
C ASP A 402 2.30 -34.80 -27.78
N ILE A 403 1.06 -34.34 -27.58
CA ILE A 403 -0.05 -34.55 -28.55
C ILE A 403 -0.43 -33.25 -29.32
N ALA A 404 0.26 -32.14 -29.07
CA ALA A 404 -0.01 -30.85 -29.75
C ALA A 404 1.06 -30.46 -30.79
N SER A 405 1.74 -31.43 -31.40
CA SER A 405 2.76 -31.19 -32.44
C SER A 405 2.44 -31.80 -33.82
N GLU A 406 1.29 -32.47 -34.00
CA GLU A 406 0.83 -32.92 -35.32
C GLU A 406 -0.69 -32.69 -35.45
N ALA A 407 -1.05 -31.45 -35.80
CA ALA A 407 -2.31 -31.09 -36.48
C ALA A 407 -2.21 -29.68 -37.08
#